data_AF-A0A959ZPK5-F1
#
_entry.id   AF-A0A959ZPK5-F1
#
_cell.length_a   1.000
_cell.length_b   1.000
_cell.length_c   1.000
_cell.angle_alpha   90.00
_cell.angle_beta   90.00
_cell.angle_gamma   90.00
#
_symmetry.space_group_name_H-M   'P 1'
#
loop_
_entity.id
_entity.type
_entity.pdbx_description
1 polymer ?
#
loop_
_entity_poly.entity_id
_entity_poly.type
_entity_poly.pdbx_seq_one_letter_code
_entity_poly.pdbx_strand_id
1 'polypeptide(L)'
;MCETDHYAGVSKGVVPAEPGIRMTRRQSIGAAGAAGVAYALTRGPLALFSGSTSEAIAASCVLTPAKTEGPYFVDELLERSNIKSDSDGSNIQSGVPLELKVNVVGQDDGCAVGEGLVVDIWHCNAAGVYSDVSGAGLGHDFLRGYQVTDSNGQVTFQTIFPGWYSGRTVHIHFKVRAFDGNSTTYEFTSQFFFDQAVDNAVQATSGYKGTPDTLNSGDNIYGNDTEVLVPVTGSTGAGYSGEITVGLTGLPATSDNPGGSGGGGGGTGGGASETDEVEAELVSARVKTDKDGRRVLVAKLKADEKVDVKLRLIRKGKAILRGKGTVRKGRHEVELRVPKRIDAGKATLKAVLEDGAGNVETSTRKVHVPRGK
;
A
#
# COMPACT_ATOMS: atom_id res chain seq x y z
N MET A 1 14.52 -18.99 88.19
CA MET A 1 14.37 -19.87 87.01
C MET A 1 15.47 -19.51 86.02
N CYS A 2 15.88 -20.44 85.16
CA CYS A 2 17.03 -20.36 84.25
C CYS A 2 17.10 -19.03 83.44
N GLU A 3 18.24 -18.36 83.22
CA GLU A 3 19.56 -18.82 82.70
C GLU A 3 19.44 -19.08 81.18
N THR A 4 20.11 -18.36 80.27
CA THR A 4 21.55 -17.99 80.19
C THR A 4 21.84 -16.52 79.76
N ASP A 5 23.12 -16.14 79.70
CA ASP A 5 23.65 -14.76 79.73
C ASP A 5 23.84 -13.98 78.41
N HIS A 6 24.08 -12.67 78.57
CA HIS A 6 24.71 -11.77 77.58
C HIS A 6 26.19 -12.11 77.32
N TYR A 7 26.71 -11.76 76.13
CA TYR A 7 28.09 -11.24 76.00
C TYR A 7 28.20 -10.23 74.84
N ALA A 8 29.24 -9.39 74.83
CA ALA A 8 29.39 -8.29 73.87
C ALA A 8 30.81 -8.09 73.33
N GLY A 9 30.90 -7.78 72.03
CA GLY A 9 32.02 -7.08 71.37
C GLY A 9 33.18 -7.94 70.84
N VAL A 10 33.72 -7.53 69.67
CA VAL A 10 35.17 -7.35 69.33
C VAL A 10 35.31 -6.93 67.83
N SER A 11 36.51 -6.52 67.42
CA SER A 11 36.84 -5.57 66.34
C SER A 11 37.01 -6.07 64.89
N LYS A 12 36.70 -5.18 63.94
CA LYS A 12 37.38 -4.84 62.65
C LYS A 12 38.05 -5.95 61.78
N GLY A 13 37.52 -6.13 60.55
CA GLY A 13 38.21 -6.63 59.34
C GLY A 13 37.31 -6.40 58.08
N VAL A 14 37.69 -6.03 56.83
CA VAL A 14 38.94 -5.68 56.09
C VAL A 14 39.37 -6.67 54.97
N VAL A 15 38.83 -6.44 53.75
CA VAL A 15 39.24 -6.90 52.37
C VAL A 15 39.35 -8.43 52.07
N PRO A 16 39.58 -8.90 50.82
CA PRO A 16 38.72 -8.77 49.61
C PRO A 16 38.52 -10.14 48.86
N ALA A 17 38.08 -10.11 47.59
CA ALA A 17 38.17 -11.21 46.61
C ALA A 17 39.59 -11.31 45.97
N GLU A 18 40.01 -12.27 45.15
CA GLU A 18 39.38 -13.44 44.46
C GLU A 18 40.15 -14.76 44.79
N PRO A 19 40.03 -15.88 44.01
CA PRO A 19 40.95 -16.07 42.85
C PRO A 19 40.42 -16.89 41.64
N GLY A 20 41.02 -16.69 40.46
CA GLY A 20 40.94 -17.58 39.28
C GLY A 20 42.30 -18.10 38.79
N ILE A 21 42.35 -19.23 38.05
CA ILE A 21 43.56 -19.90 37.50
C ILE A 21 43.12 -21.11 36.60
N ARG A 22 43.78 -21.62 35.54
CA ARG A 22 44.77 -21.19 34.49
C ARG A 22 44.90 -22.33 33.45
N MET A 23 44.92 -22.07 32.13
CA MET A 23 45.63 -22.85 31.05
C MET A 23 45.70 -21.99 29.76
N THR A 24 46.84 -21.49 29.24
CA THR A 24 47.99 -22.10 28.49
C THR A 24 47.67 -22.48 27.02
N ARG A 25 48.52 -22.30 25.99
CA ARG A 25 49.97 -21.91 25.89
C ARG A 25 50.32 -21.37 24.47
N ARG A 26 51.44 -20.60 24.33
CA ARG A 26 51.97 -19.92 23.09
C ARG A 26 51.10 -18.73 22.62
N GLN A 27 51.53 -17.46 22.52
CA GLN A 27 52.84 -16.77 22.35
C GLN A 27 53.44 -16.92 20.92
N SER A 28 54.00 -15.89 20.27
CA SER A 28 54.77 -14.75 20.85
C SER A 28 54.78 -13.47 19.97
N ILE A 29 54.96 -12.29 20.62
CA ILE A 29 55.95 -11.19 20.38
C ILE A 29 56.27 -10.81 18.90
N GLY A 30 56.37 -9.55 18.45
CA GLY A 30 56.47 -8.18 19.03
C GLY A 30 56.95 -7.23 17.89
N ALA A 31 57.37 -5.97 18.02
CA ALA A 31 57.33 -4.91 19.04
C ALA A 31 57.47 -3.54 18.31
N ALA A 32 57.38 -2.40 19.00
CA ALA A 32 57.30 -1.07 18.36
C ALA A 32 58.64 -0.42 17.95
N GLY A 33 58.59 0.45 16.94
CA GLY A 33 59.67 1.36 16.50
C GLY A 33 59.12 2.40 15.49
N ALA A 34 59.62 3.64 15.48
CA ALA A 34 58.96 4.76 14.81
C ALA A 34 59.89 5.68 13.99
N ALA A 35 59.25 6.51 13.14
CA ALA A 35 59.74 7.65 12.36
C ALA A 35 60.41 7.37 10.99
N GLY A 36 59.93 8.05 9.92
CA GLY A 36 60.75 8.32 8.72
C GLY A 36 60.08 8.47 7.34
N VAL A 37 59.51 9.65 7.04
CA VAL A 37 59.60 10.34 5.71
C VAL A 37 58.75 9.87 4.49
N ALA A 38 58.14 10.88 3.83
CA ALA A 38 57.70 11.01 2.42
C ALA A 38 56.57 10.12 1.81
N TYR A 39 55.33 10.65 1.90
CA TYR A 39 54.60 11.22 0.76
C TYR A 39 54.52 10.43 -0.57
N ALA A 40 53.43 9.68 -0.77
CA ALA A 40 52.92 9.32 -2.11
C ALA A 40 51.39 9.41 -2.13
N LEU A 41 50.84 10.44 -2.78
CA LEU A 41 49.38 10.63 -2.96
C LEU A 41 48.84 9.79 -4.12
N THR A 42 48.83 8.46 -3.99
CA THR A 42 48.11 7.59 -4.92
C THR A 42 46.62 7.56 -4.57
N ARG A 43 45.82 8.38 -5.27
CA ARG A 43 44.35 8.33 -5.27
C ARG A 43 43.87 6.99 -5.84
N GLY A 44 43.84 5.94 -5.02
CA GLY A 44 42.91 4.84 -5.26
C GLY A 44 41.51 5.33 -4.88
N PRO A 45 40.51 5.32 -5.79
CA PRO A 45 39.14 5.54 -5.37
C PRO A 45 38.75 4.40 -4.43
N LEU A 46 38.26 4.76 -3.24
CA LEU A 46 37.24 3.94 -2.61
C LEU A 46 36.10 3.87 -3.63
N ALA A 47 35.94 2.71 -4.26
CA ALA A 47 34.77 2.41 -5.06
C ALA A 47 33.57 2.34 -4.11
N LEU A 48 33.01 3.51 -3.80
CA LEU A 48 31.64 3.62 -3.34
C LEU A 48 30.82 2.85 -4.35
N PHE A 49 30.15 1.78 -3.91
CA PHE A 49 29.10 1.15 -4.69
C PHE A 49 27.91 2.09 -4.73
N SER A 50 28.02 3.15 -5.55
CA SER A 50 26.90 3.77 -6.23
C SER A 50 26.39 2.83 -7.31
N GLY A 51 26.11 1.58 -6.92
CA GLY A 51 25.30 0.68 -7.70
C GLY A 51 23.94 1.36 -7.85
N SER A 52 23.46 1.46 -9.08
CA SER A 52 22.15 2.09 -9.30
C SER A 52 21.07 1.21 -8.67
N THR A 53 19.93 1.78 -8.26
CA THR A 53 18.78 1.01 -7.75
C THR A 53 18.45 -0.18 -8.67
N SER A 54 18.52 0.04 -9.99
CA SER A 54 18.40 -0.97 -11.05
C SER A 54 19.31 -2.21 -10.91
N GLU A 55 20.53 -2.09 -10.35
CA GLU A 55 21.45 -3.24 -10.17
C GLU A 55 21.10 -4.06 -8.93
N ALA A 56 20.61 -3.42 -7.86
CA ALA A 56 20.11 -4.11 -6.68
C ALA A 56 18.78 -4.82 -6.97
N ILE A 57 17.88 -4.15 -7.71
CA ILE A 57 16.59 -4.68 -8.16
C ILE A 57 16.77 -5.98 -8.96
N ALA A 58 17.74 -6.05 -9.88
CA ALA A 58 18.02 -7.24 -10.68
C ALA A 58 18.38 -8.49 -9.85
N ALA A 59 19.01 -8.32 -8.68
CA ALA A 59 19.31 -9.43 -7.76
C ALA A 59 18.08 -9.98 -6.99
N SER A 60 16.93 -9.28 -7.09
CA SER A 60 15.69 -9.58 -6.38
C SER A 60 14.50 -9.88 -7.32
N CYS A 61 14.78 -10.11 -8.60
CA CYS A 61 13.79 -10.31 -9.65
C CYS A 61 13.16 -11.72 -9.62
N VAL A 62 12.36 -11.97 -8.58
CA VAL A 62 11.61 -13.21 -8.33
C VAL A 62 10.11 -12.88 -8.40
N LEU A 63 9.31 -13.81 -8.94
CA LEU A 63 7.87 -13.63 -9.06
C LEU A 63 7.20 -13.63 -7.68
N THR A 64 6.65 -12.49 -7.28
CA THR A 64 5.95 -12.33 -6.01
C THR A 64 4.62 -13.10 -6.04
N PRO A 65 4.34 -13.99 -5.07
CA PRO A 65 3.09 -14.74 -5.05
C PRO A 65 1.90 -13.84 -4.71
N ALA A 66 0.80 -14.03 -5.45
CA ALA A 66 -0.47 -13.41 -5.13
C ALA A 66 -1.04 -13.97 -3.81
N LYS A 67 -1.62 -13.11 -2.98
CA LYS A 67 -2.27 -13.48 -1.71
C LYS A 67 -3.70 -12.97 -1.70
N THR A 68 -4.48 -13.33 -0.67
CA THR A 68 -5.87 -12.89 -0.58
C THR A 68 -5.98 -11.38 -0.31
N GLU A 69 -6.88 -10.70 -1.00
CA GLU A 69 -7.22 -9.29 -0.71
C GLU A 69 -7.75 -9.11 0.72
N GLY A 70 -8.45 -10.13 1.23
CA GLY A 70 -9.18 -10.05 2.49
C GLY A 70 -10.43 -9.17 2.38
N PRO A 71 -11.22 -9.06 3.47
CA PRO A 71 -12.49 -8.33 3.46
C PRO A 71 -12.35 -6.82 3.72
N TYR A 72 -11.12 -6.27 3.66
CA TYR A 72 -10.78 -4.95 4.20
C TYR A 72 -10.18 -3.97 3.19
N PHE A 73 -10.12 -4.31 1.90
CA PHE A 73 -9.80 -3.34 0.85
C PHE A 73 -10.94 -2.34 0.70
N VAL A 74 -10.59 -1.05 0.67
CA VAL A 74 -11.51 0.08 0.43
C VAL A 74 -10.73 1.08 -0.42
N ASP A 75 -11.21 1.35 -1.64
CA ASP A 75 -10.58 2.26 -2.59
C ASP A 75 -11.05 3.70 -2.35
N GLU A 76 -10.44 4.34 -1.36
CA GLU A 76 -10.72 5.75 -1.00
C GLU A 76 -10.08 6.77 -1.96
N LEU A 77 -9.29 6.30 -2.96
CA LEU A 77 -8.59 7.14 -3.94
C LEU A 77 -7.64 8.18 -3.29
N LEU A 78 -6.92 7.77 -2.23
CA LEU A 78 -6.03 8.63 -1.44
C LEU A 78 -4.57 8.53 -1.89
N GLU A 79 -4.17 9.40 -2.82
CA GLU A 79 -2.77 9.58 -3.23
C GLU A 79 -1.95 10.26 -2.12
N ARG A 80 -1.17 9.49 -1.35
CA ARG A 80 -0.35 10.01 -0.25
C ARG A 80 0.76 9.04 0.19
N SER A 81 1.98 9.56 0.33
CA SER A 81 3.08 8.83 0.98
C SER A 81 2.82 8.63 2.48
N ASN A 82 2.43 9.68 3.21
CA ASN A 82 2.17 9.58 4.64
C ASN A 82 0.72 9.17 4.89
N ILE A 83 0.52 7.95 5.38
CA ILE A 83 -0.79 7.35 5.64
C ILE A 83 -1.16 7.33 7.12
N LYS A 84 -0.39 8.00 8.00
CA LYS A 84 -0.55 7.86 9.47
C LYS A 84 -1.81 8.50 10.05
N SER A 85 -2.49 9.38 9.33
CA SER A 85 -3.67 10.13 9.78
C SER A 85 -4.87 9.85 8.87
N ASP A 86 -6.05 10.30 9.29
CA ASP A 86 -7.15 10.52 8.36
C ASP A 86 -6.77 11.64 7.36
N SER A 87 -7.49 11.72 6.24
CA SER A 87 -7.19 12.64 5.12
C SER A 87 -7.41 14.12 5.44
N ASP A 88 -8.13 14.43 6.53
CA ASP A 88 -8.24 15.78 7.10
C ASP A 88 -7.08 16.13 8.08
N GLY A 89 -6.15 15.21 8.30
CA GLY A 89 -5.03 15.33 9.24
C GLY A 89 -5.37 14.96 10.69
N SER A 90 -6.61 14.54 10.97
CA SER A 90 -7.02 14.07 12.29
C SER A 90 -6.65 12.60 12.54
N ASN A 91 -6.97 12.09 13.74
CA ASN A 91 -6.82 10.67 14.10
C ASN A 91 -5.44 10.05 13.79
N ILE A 92 -4.36 10.76 14.14
CA ILE A 92 -2.99 10.32 13.87
C ILE A 92 -2.70 9.03 14.66
N GLN A 93 -2.49 7.93 13.94
CA GLN A 93 -2.25 6.61 14.51
C GLN A 93 -0.86 6.53 15.15
N SER A 94 -0.84 6.07 16.41
CA SER A 94 0.37 5.84 17.19
C SER A 94 0.89 4.42 17.00
N GLY A 95 2.21 4.28 16.94
CA GLY A 95 2.92 3.02 16.74
C GLY A 95 4.40 3.27 16.40
N VAL A 96 5.19 2.20 16.30
CA VAL A 96 6.58 2.25 15.85
C VAL A 96 6.60 2.75 14.40
N PRO A 97 7.34 3.83 14.05
CA PRO A 97 7.39 4.32 12.68
C PRO A 97 7.96 3.30 11.69
N LEU A 98 7.42 3.28 10.47
CA LEU A 98 7.92 2.50 9.35
C LEU A 98 7.97 3.39 8.09
N GLU A 99 9.15 3.56 7.50
CA GLU A 99 9.28 3.95 6.10
C GLU A 99 9.30 2.65 5.26
N LEU A 100 8.37 2.52 4.31
CA LEU A 100 8.27 1.35 3.44
C LEU A 100 8.49 1.76 1.99
N LYS A 101 9.48 1.16 1.35
CA LYS A 101 9.77 1.29 -0.08
C LYS A 101 9.36 0.03 -0.82
N VAL A 102 8.70 0.21 -1.95
CA VAL A 102 8.29 -0.89 -2.83
C VAL A 102 8.78 -0.56 -4.23
N ASN A 103 9.68 -1.41 -4.75
CA ASN A 103 10.12 -1.40 -6.14
C ASN A 103 9.24 -2.38 -6.92
N VAL A 104 8.75 -2.04 -8.11
CA VAL A 104 7.92 -2.92 -8.95
C VAL A 104 8.60 -3.19 -10.28
N VAL A 105 8.68 -4.47 -10.69
CA VAL A 105 9.34 -4.87 -11.96
C VAL A 105 8.60 -5.95 -12.74
N GLY A 106 8.76 -5.93 -14.06
CA GLY A 106 8.34 -6.99 -14.99
C GLY A 106 9.29 -8.19 -14.92
N GLN A 107 8.89 -9.24 -14.20
CA GLN A 107 9.69 -10.45 -14.01
C GLN A 107 9.82 -11.26 -15.31
N ASP A 108 8.80 -11.24 -16.16
CA ASP A 108 8.82 -11.82 -17.51
C ASP A 108 9.47 -10.92 -18.57
N ASP A 109 9.57 -9.61 -18.32
CA ASP A 109 10.22 -8.61 -19.20
C ASP A 109 11.60 -8.20 -18.70
N GLY A 110 12.48 -9.19 -18.45
CA GLY A 110 13.89 -8.95 -18.15
C GLY A 110 14.17 -8.10 -16.90
N CYS A 111 13.22 -8.02 -15.96
CA CYS A 111 13.27 -7.16 -14.77
C CYS A 111 13.13 -5.65 -15.05
N ALA A 112 12.46 -5.28 -16.15
CA ALA A 112 12.14 -3.89 -16.49
C ALA A 112 11.36 -3.17 -15.38
N VAL A 113 11.61 -1.86 -15.21
CA VAL A 113 10.96 -1.03 -14.18
C VAL A 113 9.49 -0.79 -14.50
N GLY A 114 8.61 -1.05 -13.54
CA GLY A 114 7.18 -0.76 -13.64
C GLY A 114 6.87 0.69 -13.26
N GLU A 115 7.22 1.66 -14.11
CA GLU A 115 6.85 3.08 -13.97
C GLU A 115 5.34 3.30 -14.19
N GLY A 116 4.74 4.29 -13.51
CA GLY A 116 3.34 4.70 -13.73
C GLY A 116 2.28 3.78 -13.13
N LEU A 117 2.68 2.76 -12.36
CA LEU A 117 1.79 1.82 -11.69
C LEU A 117 1.30 2.40 -10.37
N VAL A 118 0.01 2.25 -10.09
CA VAL A 118 -0.60 2.60 -8.81
C VAL A 118 -0.33 1.46 -7.82
N VAL A 119 0.37 1.74 -6.74
CA VAL A 119 0.58 0.81 -5.62
C VAL A 119 -0.27 1.27 -4.45
N ASP A 120 -1.32 0.53 -4.12
CA ASP A 120 -2.11 0.71 -2.90
C ASP A 120 -1.50 -0.07 -1.75
N ILE A 121 -1.50 0.50 -0.54
CA ILE A 121 -1.31 -0.27 0.71
C ILE A 121 -2.41 0.02 1.73
N TRP A 122 -2.78 -1.01 2.51
CA TRP A 122 -3.67 -0.86 3.66
C TRP A 122 -3.33 -1.85 4.78
N HIS A 123 -3.42 -1.41 6.04
CA HIS A 123 -3.19 -2.28 7.19
C HIS A 123 -3.93 -1.82 8.43
N CYS A 124 -3.97 -2.68 9.45
CA CYS A 124 -4.52 -2.33 10.76
C CYS A 124 -3.56 -1.47 11.59
N ASN A 125 -4.11 -0.67 12.50
CA ASN A 125 -3.33 0.06 13.50
C ASN A 125 -2.75 -0.89 14.58
N ALA A 126 -1.96 -0.33 15.52
CA ALA A 126 -1.32 -1.08 16.61
C ALA A 126 -2.29 -1.89 17.51
N ALA A 127 -3.58 -1.57 17.50
CA ALA A 127 -4.63 -2.28 18.23
C ALA A 127 -5.37 -3.36 17.39
N GLY A 128 -5.02 -3.52 16.11
CA GLY A 128 -5.66 -4.47 15.19
C GLY A 128 -6.94 -3.96 14.51
N VAL A 129 -7.18 -2.64 14.49
CA VAL A 129 -8.36 -2.02 13.86
C VAL A 129 -8.05 -1.53 12.44
N TYR A 130 -8.92 -1.87 11.49
CA TYR A 130 -8.94 -1.30 10.14
C TYR A 130 -9.93 -0.12 10.04
N SER A 131 -9.47 0.96 9.42
CA SER A 131 -10.23 2.12 8.95
C SER A 131 -11.31 1.74 7.90
N ASP A 132 -12.35 2.58 7.79
CA ASP A 132 -13.70 2.47 7.19
C ASP A 132 -14.50 1.16 7.37
N VAL A 133 -13.87 0.04 7.70
CA VAL A 133 -14.52 -1.29 7.70
C VAL A 133 -15.63 -1.41 8.75
N SER A 134 -15.31 -1.16 10.03
CA SER A 134 -16.24 -1.44 11.14
C SER A 134 -15.77 -0.87 12.48
N GLY A 135 -16.67 -0.85 13.47
CA GLY A 135 -16.33 -0.55 14.86
C GLY A 135 -15.67 0.82 15.01
N ALA A 136 -14.52 0.86 15.67
CA ALA A 136 -13.75 2.09 15.90
C ALA A 136 -13.01 2.64 14.66
N GLY A 137 -13.06 1.95 13.52
CA GLY A 137 -12.48 2.44 12.25
C GLY A 137 -13.49 2.99 11.24
N LEU A 138 -14.79 2.75 11.43
CA LEU A 138 -15.84 3.14 10.47
C LEU A 138 -15.89 4.67 10.28
N GLY A 139 -15.80 5.17 9.04
CA GLY A 139 -15.77 6.60 8.74
C GLY A 139 -14.43 7.30 9.00
N HIS A 140 -13.36 6.53 9.25
CA HIS A 140 -11.97 6.97 9.27
C HIS A 140 -11.22 6.36 8.08
N ASP A 141 -10.13 6.99 7.61
CA ASP A 141 -9.37 6.55 6.43
C ASP A 141 -7.89 6.25 6.69
N PHE A 142 -7.40 6.44 7.93
CA PHE A 142 -6.01 6.18 8.33
C PHE A 142 -5.43 4.84 7.88
N LEU A 143 -4.10 4.79 7.72
CA LEU A 143 -3.31 3.59 7.35
C LEU A 143 -3.78 2.94 6.03
N ARG A 144 -4.25 3.78 5.12
CA ARG A 144 -4.60 3.49 3.72
C ARG A 144 -4.01 4.56 2.81
N GLY A 145 -3.59 4.18 1.62
CA GLY A 145 -3.25 5.13 0.57
C GLY A 145 -2.62 4.45 -0.62
N TYR A 146 -2.53 5.17 -1.73
CA TYR A 146 -1.75 4.77 -2.88
C TYR A 146 -0.67 5.78 -3.20
N GLN A 147 0.32 5.33 -3.97
CA GLN A 147 1.35 6.13 -4.63
C GLN A 147 1.49 5.63 -6.07
N VAL A 148 1.91 6.48 -6.99
CA VAL A 148 2.29 6.07 -8.35
C VAL A 148 3.79 5.80 -8.38
N THR A 149 4.24 4.70 -9.00
CA THR A 149 5.67 4.39 -9.15
C THR A 149 6.36 5.41 -10.05
N ASP A 150 7.55 5.83 -9.61
CA ASP A 150 8.41 6.73 -10.37
C ASP A 150 9.14 6.01 -11.53
N SER A 151 10.04 6.72 -12.22
CA SER A 151 10.88 6.17 -13.30
C SER A 151 11.94 5.15 -12.84
N ASN A 152 11.99 4.80 -11.55
CA ASN A 152 12.77 3.68 -11.01
C ASN A 152 11.86 2.47 -10.69
N GLY A 153 10.55 2.57 -10.94
CA GLY A 153 9.55 1.62 -10.48
C GLY A 153 9.27 1.71 -8.97
N GLN A 154 9.67 2.79 -8.28
CA GLN A 154 9.63 2.89 -6.82
C GLN A 154 8.46 3.73 -6.30
N VAL A 155 7.85 3.28 -5.20
CA VAL A 155 7.04 4.10 -4.29
C VAL A 155 7.62 4.11 -2.88
N THR A 156 7.37 5.17 -2.11
CA THR A 156 7.70 5.27 -0.68
C THR A 156 6.48 5.69 0.14
N PHE A 157 6.23 4.97 1.23
CA PHE A 157 5.21 5.28 2.23
C PHE A 157 5.81 5.56 3.61
N GLN A 158 5.20 6.48 4.35
CA GLN A 158 5.46 6.76 5.77
C GLN A 158 4.26 6.29 6.58
N THR A 159 4.47 5.28 7.44
CA THR A 159 3.40 4.64 8.21
C THR A 159 3.85 4.27 9.63
N ILE A 160 3.09 3.41 10.31
CA ILE A 160 3.51 2.65 11.49
C ILE A 160 3.61 1.17 11.14
N PHE A 161 4.46 0.45 11.86
CA PHE A 161 4.43 -1.01 11.87
C PHE A 161 3.02 -1.48 12.31
N PRO A 162 2.34 -2.40 11.58
CA PRO A 162 0.98 -2.81 11.88
C PRO A 162 0.83 -3.56 13.21
N GLY A 163 -0.38 -3.57 13.75
CA GLY A 163 -0.78 -4.51 14.79
C GLY A 163 -1.19 -5.87 14.20
N TRP A 164 -2.05 -6.61 14.92
CA TRP A 164 -2.60 -7.88 14.45
C TRP A 164 -4.06 -8.06 14.89
N TYR A 165 -4.82 -8.80 14.10
CA TYR A 165 -6.19 -9.23 14.41
C TYR A 165 -6.28 -10.76 14.45
N SER A 166 -7.29 -11.28 15.16
CA SER A 166 -7.30 -12.69 15.57
C SER A 166 -7.30 -13.67 14.38
N GLY A 167 -6.46 -14.70 14.47
CA GLY A 167 -6.29 -15.71 13.43
C GLY A 167 -5.37 -15.29 12.28
N ARG A 168 -4.62 -14.18 12.42
CA ARG A 168 -3.65 -13.68 11.43
C ARG A 168 -2.38 -13.16 12.11
N THR A 169 -1.25 -13.35 11.44
CA THR A 169 0.03 -12.72 11.82
C THR A 169 0.06 -11.23 11.46
N VAL A 170 1.17 -10.54 11.72
CA VAL A 170 1.41 -9.13 11.37
C VAL A 170 1.62 -9.00 9.85
N HIS A 171 0.88 -8.11 9.20
CA HIS A 171 0.96 -7.92 7.74
C HIS A 171 0.50 -6.52 7.28
N ILE A 172 0.97 -6.12 6.09
CA ILE A 172 0.44 -5.00 5.30
C ILE A 172 -0.13 -5.56 4.01
N HIS A 173 -1.39 -5.30 3.68
CA HIS A 173 -1.91 -5.65 2.36
C HIS A 173 -1.40 -4.67 1.31
N PHE A 174 -1.18 -5.15 0.08
CA PHE A 174 -0.90 -4.28 -1.06
C PHE A 174 -1.60 -4.76 -2.33
N LYS A 175 -1.83 -3.81 -3.23
CA LYS A 175 -2.37 -4.04 -4.58
C LYS A 175 -1.56 -3.20 -5.57
N VAL A 176 -1.21 -3.79 -6.70
CA VAL A 176 -0.57 -3.08 -7.83
C VAL A 176 -1.59 -3.02 -8.96
N ARG A 177 -1.90 -1.81 -9.42
CA ARG A 177 -2.86 -1.53 -10.48
C ARG A 177 -2.19 -0.78 -11.62
N ALA A 178 -2.50 -1.14 -12.86
CA ALA A 178 -2.27 -0.28 -14.01
C ALA A 178 -3.61 0.23 -14.55
N PHE A 179 -3.59 1.42 -15.13
CA PHE A 179 -4.78 2.07 -15.66
C PHE A 179 -4.55 2.52 -17.10
N ASP A 180 -5.55 2.29 -17.95
CA ASP A 180 -5.72 3.05 -19.19
C ASP A 180 -6.84 4.06 -18.99
N GLY A 181 -6.46 5.35 -18.92
CA GLY A 181 -7.31 6.47 -18.53
C GLY A 181 -7.94 6.31 -17.13
N ASN A 182 -9.10 5.65 -17.07
CA ASN A 182 -9.86 5.36 -15.85
C ASN A 182 -10.16 3.85 -15.69
N SER A 183 -9.81 3.01 -16.67
CA SER A 183 -10.04 1.57 -16.67
C SER A 183 -8.85 0.85 -16.04
N THR A 184 -9.08 0.03 -15.02
CA THR A 184 -8.02 -0.84 -14.45
C THR A 184 -7.72 -1.96 -15.43
N THR A 185 -6.60 -1.85 -16.15
CA THR A 185 -6.14 -2.82 -17.17
C THR A 185 -5.31 -3.94 -16.58
N TYR A 186 -4.66 -3.70 -15.44
CA TYR A 186 -3.91 -4.67 -14.67
C TYR A 186 -4.28 -4.58 -13.19
N GLU A 187 -4.40 -5.72 -12.51
CA GLU A 187 -4.50 -5.76 -11.05
C GLU A 187 -3.82 -7.02 -10.48
N PHE A 188 -2.86 -6.81 -9.57
CA PHE A 188 -2.26 -7.83 -8.72
C PHE A 188 -2.52 -7.50 -7.26
N THR A 189 -2.76 -8.50 -6.40
CA THR A 189 -2.99 -8.29 -4.97
C THR A 189 -2.21 -9.29 -4.14
N SER A 190 -1.55 -8.82 -3.08
CA SER A 190 -0.79 -9.66 -2.15
C SER A 190 -0.69 -9.02 -0.76
N GLN A 191 0.14 -9.59 0.12
CA GLN A 191 0.35 -9.13 1.48
C GLN A 191 1.84 -9.19 1.80
N PHE A 192 2.39 -8.11 2.35
CA PHE A 192 3.72 -8.03 2.93
C PHE A 192 3.71 -8.54 4.37
N PHE A 193 4.77 -9.26 4.75
CA PHE A 193 5.00 -9.83 6.08
C PHE A 193 6.40 -9.42 6.58
N PHE A 194 6.69 -9.63 7.86
CA PHE A 194 7.97 -9.24 8.48
C PHE A 194 8.62 -10.43 9.21
N ASP A 195 9.91 -10.32 9.52
CA ASP A 195 10.58 -11.37 10.29
C ASP A 195 9.96 -11.52 11.68
N GLN A 196 9.84 -12.76 12.15
CA GLN A 196 9.12 -13.07 13.38
C GLN A 196 9.76 -12.45 14.63
N ALA A 197 11.08 -12.21 14.64
CA ALA A 197 11.75 -11.51 15.74
C ALA A 197 11.49 -10.00 15.71
N VAL A 198 11.32 -9.40 14.53
CA VAL A 198 10.88 -8.01 14.37
C VAL A 198 9.45 -7.84 14.88
N ASP A 199 8.54 -8.72 14.48
CA ASP A 199 7.16 -8.72 14.98
C ASP A 199 7.12 -8.83 16.50
N ASN A 200 7.84 -9.81 17.07
CA ASN A 200 7.92 -10.01 18.52
C ASN A 200 8.46 -8.77 19.24
N ALA A 201 9.45 -8.06 18.66
CA ALA A 201 9.99 -6.84 19.24
C ALA A 201 8.97 -5.68 19.16
N VAL A 202 8.29 -5.50 18.03
CA VAL A 202 7.29 -4.44 17.79
C VAL A 202 6.06 -4.62 18.67
N GLN A 203 5.46 -5.82 18.68
CA GLN A 203 4.23 -6.09 19.43
C GLN A 203 4.43 -6.07 20.95
N ALA A 204 5.69 -6.13 21.42
CA ALA A 204 6.05 -5.93 22.83
C ALA A 204 6.16 -4.44 23.25
N THR A 205 6.03 -3.48 22.32
CA THR A 205 6.11 -2.05 22.64
C THR A 205 4.79 -1.48 23.19
N SER A 206 4.89 -0.46 24.04
CA SER A 206 3.73 0.20 24.65
C SER A 206 2.85 0.88 23.60
N GLY A 207 1.57 0.49 23.55
CA GLY A 207 0.58 0.99 22.59
C GLY A 207 0.15 -0.06 21.56
N TYR A 208 0.90 -1.16 21.43
CA TYR A 208 0.47 -2.35 20.70
C TYR A 208 -0.38 -3.26 21.58
N LYS A 209 -1.15 -4.13 20.93
CA LYS A 209 -2.06 -5.10 21.54
C LYS A 209 -1.36 -6.20 22.38
N GLY A 210 -0.04 -6.34 22.26
CA GLY A 210 0.72 -7.46 22.83
C GLY A 210 0.89 -8.61 21.83
N THR A 211 1.39 -9.75 22.30
CA THR A 211 1.74 -10.93 21.47
C THR A 211 0.61 -11.41 20.54
N PRO A 212 0.87 -11.66 19.25
CA PRO A 212 -0.09 -12.29 18.33
C PRO A 212 -0.62 -13.65 18.80
N ASP A 213 -1.89 -13.94 18.49
CA ASP A 213 -2.44 -15.31 18.64
C ASP A 213 -2.00 -16.26 17.52
N THR A 214 -1.46 -15.69 16.43
CA THR A 214 -1.03 -16.38 15.22
C THR A 214 0.35 -15.87 14.83
N LEU A 215 1.33 -16.78 14.78
CA LEU A 215 2.69 -16.51 14.28
C LEU A 215 2.74 -16.71 12.75
N ASN A 216 3.79 -16.22 12.08
CA ASN A 216 4.00 -16.41 10.64
C ASN A 216 3.87 -17.89 10.23
N SER A 217 4.51 -18.79 10.97
CA SER A 217 4.47 -20.25 10.72
C SER A 217 3.10 -20.90 10.99
N GLY A 218 2.11 -20.15 11.47
CA GLY A 218 0.71 -20.56 11.64
C GLY A 218 -0.28 -19.77 10.78
N ASP A 219 0.18 -18.75 10.04
CA ASP A 219 -0.69 -17.93 9.19
C ASP A 219 -0.94 -18.63 7.85
N ASN A 220 -2.20 -18.96 7.60
CA ASN A 220 -2.61 -19.72 6.41
C ASN A 220 -2.59 -18.92 5.10
N ILE A 221 -2.24 -17.63 5.14
CA ILE A 221 -2.01 -16.79 3.96
C ILE A 221 -0.52 -16.59 3.72
N TYR A 222 0.30 -16.37 4.77
CA TYR A 222 1.76 -16.28 4.63
C TYR A 222 2.36 -17.56 4.04
N GLY A 223 2.01 -18.73 4.59
CA GLY A 223 2.68 -19.99 4.23
C GLY A 223 4.12 -19.97 4.72
N ASN A 224 5.09 -19.90 3.80
CA ASN A 224 6.50 -19.63 4.09
C ASN A 224 7.14 -18.77 2.98
N ASP A 225 6.35 -17.96 2.30
CA ASP A 225 6.73 -17.33 1.02
C ASP A 225 7.69 -16.16 1.28
N THR A 226 8.99 -16.36 1.02
CA THR A 226 10.05 -15.39 1.29
C THR A 226 9.98 -14.14 0.42
N GLU A 227 9.29 -14.22 -0.71
CA GLU A 227 9.16 -13.18 -1.74
C GLU A 227 8.22 -12.05 -1.31
N VAL A 228 7.55 -12.20 -0.16
CA VAL A 228 6.71 -11.17 0.48
C VAL A 228 7.21 -10.78 1.88
N LEU A 229 8.37 -11.28 2.31
CA LEU A 229 8.98 -10.97 3.59
C LEU A 229 9.83 -9.70 3.47
N VAL A 230 9.36 -8.57 4.02
CA VAL A 230 10.04 -7.27 3.91
C VAL A 230 11.30 -7.25 4.79
N PRO A 231 12.51 -7.10 4.20
CA PRO A 231 13.72 -6.84 4.96
C PRO A 231 13.63 -5.44 5.59
N VAL A 232 13.86 -5.34 6.90
CA VAL A 232 13.86 -4.06 7.61
C VAL A 232 15.15 -3.81 8.37
N THR A 233 15.53 -2.54 8.46
CA THR A 233 16.62 -2.04 9.30
C THR A 233 16.10 -0.97 10.26
N GLY A 234 16.70 -0.83 11.44
CA GLY A 234 16.25 0.11 12.47
C GLY A 234 15.94 -0.58 13.80
N SER A 235 15.05 0.03 14.60
CA SER A 235 14.66 -0.50 15.91
C SER A 235 13.34 0.09 16.39
N THR A 236 12.68 -0.57 17.34
CA THR A 236 11.44 -0.10 17.98
C THR A 236 11.51 1.32 18.57
N GLY A 237 12.70 1.78 19.01
CA GLY A 237 12.90 3.12 19.54
C GLY A 237 13.18 4.20 18.49
N ALA A 238 13.70 3.83 17.31
CA ALA A 238 14.02 4.76 16.22
C ALA A 238 12.99 4.75 15.08
N GLY A 239 12.15 3.72 15.02
CA GLY A 239 11.45 3.31 13.80
C GLY A 239 12.32 2.41 12.93
N TYR A 240 11.71 1.94 11.84
CA TYR A 240 12.32 1.05 10.85
C TYR A 240 12.23 1.64 9.44
N SER A 241 13.17 1.26 8.59
CA SER A 241 13.10 1.41 7.12
C SER A 241 13.08 0.01 6.51
N GLY A 242 12.08 -0.27 5.66
CA GLY A 242 11.97 -1.49 4.87
C GLY A 242 11.96 -1.19 3.38
N GLU A 243 12.58 -2.07 2.59
CA GLU A 243 12.59 -1.98 1.13
C GLU A 243 12.43 -3.37 0.53
N ILE A 244 11.48 -3.53 -0.39
CA ILE A 244 11.16 -4.79 -1.04
C ILE A 244 10.92 -4.60 -2.54
N THR A 245 11.35 -5.59 -3.34
CA THR A 245 11.03 -5.67 -4.77
C THR A 245 9.87 -6.61 -5.00
N VAL A 246 8.88 -6.16 -5.77
CA VAL A 246 7.71 -6.93 -6.19
C VAL A 246 7.87 -7.25 -7.68
N GLY A 247 8.24 -8.49 -7.97
CA GLY A 247 8.36 -8.99 -9.34
C GLY A 247 7.02 -9.52 -9.84
N LEU A 248 6.50 -8.97 -10.93
CA LEU A 248 5.18 -9.27 -11.48
C LEU A 248 5.28 -9.72 -12.93
N THR A 249 4.36 -10.58 -13.37
CA THR A 249 4.21 -10.93 -14.79
C THR A 249 3.06 -10.17 -15.44
N GLY A 250 3.16 -9.97 -16.75
CA GLY A 250 2.09 -9.37 -17.58
C GLY A 250 1.80 -7.90 -17.28
N LEU A 251 2.77 -7.15 -16.74
CA LEU A 251 2.66 -5.69 -16.64
C LEU A 251 2.47 -5.09 -18.05
N PRO A 252 1.68 -4.01 -18.21
CA PRO A 252 1.67 -3.28 -19.47
C PRO A 252 3.06 -2.68 -19.72
N ALA A 253 3.54 -2.75 -20.96
CA ALA A 253 4.79 -2.14 -21.35
C ALA A 253 4.77 -0.63 -21.03
N THR A 254 5.84 -0.13 -20.42
CA THR A 254 6.00 1.30 -20.12
C THR A 254 6.02 2.09 -21.43
N SER A 255 4.95 2.82 -21.72
CA SER A 255 4.88 3.67 -22.90
C SER A 255 5.92 4.79 -22.79
N ASP A 256 6.86 4.87 -23.74
CA ASP A 256 7.88 5.93 -23.83
C ASP A 256 7.25 7.31 -23.60
N ASN A 257 7.53 7.88 -22.42
CA ASN A 257 6.91 9.13 -21.99
C ASN A 257 7.40 10.28 -22.90
N PRO A 258 6.50 11.04 -23.59
CA PRO A 258 6.88 12.07 -24.54
C PRO A 258 7.38 13.37 -23.87
N GLY A 259 8.33 13.25 -22.94
CA GLY A 259 8.99 14.35 -22.20
C GLY A 259 10.38 14.74 -22.73
N GLY A 260 10.89 14.08 -23.77
CA GLY A 260 12.23 14.31 -24.31
C GLY A 260 12.31 15.47 -25.32
N SER A 261 12.67 16.68 -24.86
CA SER A 261 12.90 17.83 -25.76
C SER A 261 14.26 17.73 -26.49
N GLY A 262 14.30 16.96 -27.58
CA GLY A 262 15.45 16.85 -28.50
C GLY A 262 15.05 17.11 -29.95
N GLY A 263 15.50 18.23 -30.54
CA GLY A 263 15.12 18.62 -31.91
C GLY A 263 15.83 17.82 -33.00
N GLY A 264 15.08 17.27 -33.97
CA GLY A 264 15.62 16.29 -34.95
C GLY A 264 14.92 16.17 -36.32
N GLY A 265 14.22 17.20 -36.80
CA GLY A 265 13.95 17.45 -38.23
C GLY A 265 13.35 16.35 -39.15
N GLY A 266 12.01 16.33 -39.28
CA GLY A 266 11.33 16.17 -40.58
C GLY A 266 10.98 14.74 -41.07
N GLY A 267 9.68 14.48 -41.26
CA GLY A 267 9.16 13.27 -41.93
C GLY A 267 7.64 13.30 -42.07
N THR A 268 7.14 13.32 -43.30
CA THR A 268 5.72 13.47 -43.66
C THR A 268 4.83 12.27 -43.32
N GLY A 269 3.60 12.54 -42.85
CA GLY A 269 2.49 11.58 -42.81
C GLY A 269 2.04 11.23 -41.38
N GLY A 270 0.76 10.96 -41.12
CA GLY A 270 -0.37 10.98 -42.06
C GLY A 270 -1.48 10.01 -41.67
N GLY A 271 -2.21 10.28 -40.59
CA GLY A 271 -3.35 9.47 -40.17
C GLY A 271 -3.99 10.04 -38.91
N ALA A 272 -5.28 10.38 -38.98
CA ALA A 272 -6.10 10.54 -37.79
C ALA A 272 -6.57 9.15 -37.38
N SER A 273 -6.25 8.73 -36.15
CA SER A 273 -6.83 7.53 -35.57
C SER A 273 -8.22 7.88 -35.05
N GLU A 274 -9.26 7.70 -35.88
CA GLU A 274 -10.62 7.61 -35.36
C GLU A 274 -10.71 6.32 -34.53
N THR A 275 -10.70 6.45 -33.21
CA THR A 275 -10.96 5.35 -32.29
C THR A 275 -12.46 5.12 -32.20
N ASP A 276 -12.94 3.91 -32.42
CA ASP A 276 -14.35 3.50 -32.29
C ASP A 276 -14.85 3.47 -30.82
N GLU A 277 -14.18 4.21 -29.93
CA GLU A 277 -14.35 4.18 -28.48
C GLU A 277 -14.87 5.52 -27.97
N VAL A 278 -15.93 5.46 -27.16
CA VAL A 278 -16.57 6.65 -26.55
C VAL A 278 -15.72 7.13 -25.37
N GLU A 279 -15.23 8.38 -25.39
CA GLU A 279 -14.44 8.94 -24.29
C GLU A 279 -15.34 9.34 -23.08
N ALA A 280 -16.12 8.41 -22.51
CA ALA A 280 -16.91 8.65 -21.31
C ALA A 280 -17.24 7.38 -20.51
N GLU A 281 -17.28 7.51 -19.17
CA GLU A 281 -17.49 6.38 -18.26
C GLU A 281 -18.41 6.68 -17.05
N LEU A 282 -18.99 5.63 -16.47
CA LEU A 282 -19.80 5.67 -15.25
C LEU A 282 -18.93 5.42 -14.01
N VAL A 283 -18.26 6.48 -13.58
CA VAL A 283 -17.38 6.53 -12.37
C VAL A 283 -18.06 5.85 -11.18
N SER A 284 -19.28 6.27 -10.81
CA SER A 284 -20.01 5.66 -9.68
C SER A 284 -21.51 5.86 -9.75
N ALA A 285 -22.25 5.01 -9.03
CA ALA A 285 -23.70 5.08 -8.93
C ALA A 285 -24.20 4.75 -7.51
N ARG A 286 -25.08 5.56 -6.93
CA ARG A 286 -25.71 5.29 -5.62
C ARG A 286 -27.13 5.88 -5.54
N VAL A 287 -27.99 5.34 -4.68
CA VAL A 287 -29.32 5.96 -4.42
C VAL A 287 -29.30 6.58 -3.03
N LYS A 288 -29.25 7.91 -2.96
CA LYS A 288 -29.35 8.69 -1.72
C LYS A 288 -30.82 9.04 -1.42
N THR A 289 -31.09 9.44 -0.18
CA THR A 289 -32.32 10.17 0.17
C THR A 289 -31.92 11.62 0.38
N ASP A 290 -32.62 12.55 -0.28
CA ASP A 290 -32.34 13.98 -0.16
C ASP A 290 -32.96 14.57 1.13
N LYS A 291 -32.64 15.84 1.39
CA LYS A 291 -33.16 16.61 2.54
C LYS A 291 -34.70 16.69 2.59
N ASP A 292 -35.38 16.52 1.46
CA ASP A 292 -36.83 16.58 1.33
C ASP A 292 -37.46 15.17 1.45
N GLY A 293 -36.68 14.17 1.89
CA GLY A 293 -37.11 12.78 2.07
C GLY A 293 -37.28 12.00 0.76
N ARG A 294 -36.88 12.57 -0.39
CA ARG A 294 -37.08 11.96 -1.72
C ARG A 294 -35.86 11.10 -2.04
N ARG A 295 -36.11 9.93 -2.64
CA ARG A 295 -35.02 9.06 -3.12
C ARG A 295 -34.49 9.58 -4.46
N VAL A 296 -33.18 9.69 -4.58
CA VAL A 296 -32.48 10.19 -5.77
C VAL A 296 -31.37 9.22 -6.14
N LEU A 297 -31.45 8.67 -7.35
CA LEU A 297 -30.34 7.95 -7.97
C LEU A 297 -29.34 8.98 -8.47
N VAL A 298 -28.10 8.84 -8.04
CA VAL A 298 -26.95 9.64 -8.41
C VAL A 298 -26.07 8.80 -9.32
N ALA A 299 -25.72 9.32 -10.49
CA ALA A 299 -24.71 8.76 -11.38
C ALA A 299 -23.61 9.80 -11.58
N LYS A 300 -22.39 9.52 -11.12
CA LYS A 300 -21.22 10.34 -11.46
C LYS A 300 -20.62 9.83 -12.76
N LEU A 301 -20.41 10.75 -13.70
CA LEU A 301 -19.85 10.49 -15.01
C LEU A 301 -18.54 11.30 -15.15
N LYS A 302 -17.57 10.72 -15.85
CA LYS A 302 -16.46 11.43 -16.48
C LYS A 302 -16.70 11.33 -17.98
N ALA A 303 -16.61 12.44 -18.69
CA ALA A 303 -16.51 12.45 -20.14
C ALA A 303 -15.30 13.29 -20.51
N ASP A 304 -14.50 12.83 -21.44
CA ASP A 304 -13.44 13.60 -22.05
C ASP A 304 -13.89 14.27 -23.36
N GLU A 305 -15.07 13.92 -23.86
CA GLU A 305 -15.78 14.56 -24.98
C GLU A 305 -17.22 15.01 -24.63
N LYS A 306 -18.12 15.12 -25.63
CA LYS A 306 -19.54 15.50 -25.44
C LYS A 306 -20.51 14.36 -25.83
N VAL A 307 -20.79 13.48 -24.86
CA VAL A 307 -21.68 12.31 -25.04
C VAL A 307 -23.14 12.53 -24.62
N ASP A 308 -24.05 11.86 -25.33
CA ASP A 308 -25.44 11.63 -24.94
C ASP A 308 -25.55 10.45 -23.97
N VAL A 309 -26.36 10.60 -22.92
CA VAL A 309 -26.41 9.71 -21.75
C VAL A 309 -27.80 9.10 -21.61
N LYS A 310 -27.90 7.77 -21.58
CA LYS A 310 -29.18 7.02 -21.52
C LYS A 310 -29.19 6.06 -20.32
N LEU A 311 -29.50 6.58 -19.14
CA LEU A 311 -29.51 5.85 -17.86
C LEU A 311 -30.75 4.95 -17.69
N ARG A 312 -30.55 3.71 -17.21
CA ARG A 312 -31.62 2.71 -16.96
C ARG A 312 -31.38 1.99 -15.63
N LEU A 313 -32.26 2.18 -14.64
CA LEU A 313 -32.25 1.36 -13.41
C LEU A 313 -33.01 0.06 -13.70
N ILE A 314 -32.36 -1.08 -13.51
CA ILE A 314 -32.83 -2.42 -13.88
C ILE A 314 -32.99 -3.29 -12.63
N ARG A 315 -34.10 -4.03 -12.53
CA ARG A 315 -34.32 -5.08 -11.53
C ARG A 315 -35.02 -6.27 -12.19
N LYS A 316 -34.52 -7.50 -11.97
CA LYS A 316 -35.01 -8.73 -12.62
C LYS A 316 -35.16 -8.57 -14.15
N GLY A 317 -34.12 -8.06 -14.81
CA GLY A 317 -34.07 -7.81 -16.26
C GLY A 317 -34.91 -6.62 -16.76
N LYS A 318 -35.84 -6.06 -15.99
CA LYS A 318 -36.75 -5.00 -16.42
C LYS A 318 -36.26 -3.60 -15.97
N ALA A 319 -36.28 -2.63 -16.87
CA ALA A 319 -35.94 -1.24 -16.57
C ALA A 319 -37.09 -0.53 -15.83
N ILE A 320 -36.89 -0.32 -14.52
CA ILE A 320 -37.86 0.24 -13.56
C ILE A 320 -37.79 1.78 -13.46
N LEU A 321 -36.64 2.38 -13.76
CA LEU A 321 -36.46 3.83 -13.95
C LEU A 321 -35.64 4.07 -15.22
N ARG A 322 -35.87 5.20 -15.89
CA ARG A 322 -35.12 5.66 -17.06
C ARG A 322 -34.81 7.14 -16.90
N GLY A 323 -33.68 7.59 -17.42
CA GLY A 323 -33.34 8.99 -17.59
C GLY A 323 -32.55 9.19 -18.88
N LYS A 324 -32.55 10.42 -19.39
CA LYS A 324 -31.70 10.83 -20.51
C LYS A 324 -31.16 12.24 -20.30
N GLY A 325 -30.01 12.53 -20.89
CA GLY A 325 -29.38 13.85 -20.91
C GLY A 325 -28.17 13.85 -21.82
N THR A 326 -27.38 14.92 -21.76
CA THR A 326 -26.13 15.09 -22.52
C THR A 326 -25.11 15.69 -21.56
N VAL A 327 -23.86 15.23 -21.60
CA VAL A 327 -22.74 15.81 -20.85
C VAL A 327 -21.69 16.39 -21.81
N ARG A 328 -20.71 17.12 -21.26
CA ARG A 328 -19.56 17.70 -21.99
C ARG A 328 -18.27 17.23 -21.32
N LYS A 329 -17.10 17.56 -21.88
CA LYS A 329 -15.80 17.30 -21.25
C LYS A 329 -15.79 17.77 -19.79
N GLY A 330 -15.35 16.92 -18.87
CA GLY A 330 -15.35 17.13 -17.43
C GLY A 330 -16.11 16.06 -16.62
N ARG A 331 -16.22 16.28 -15.31
CA ARG A 331 -16.93 15.41 -14.35
C ARG A 331 -18.34 15.96 -14.09
N HIS A 332 -19.36 15.10 -14.09
CA HIS A 332 -20.77 15.47 -13.93
C HIS A 332 -21.49 14.59 -12.91
N GLU A 333 -22.37 15.15 -12.08
CA GLU A 333 -23.29 14.39 -11.22
C GLU A 333 -24.71 14.45 -11.81
N VAL A 334 -25.18 13.37 -12.41
CA VAL A 334 -26.52 13.24 -13.01
C VAL A 334 -27.48 12.63 -11.99
N GLU A 335 -28.48 13.41 -11.58
CA GLU A 335 -29.51 12.99 -10.62
C GLU A 335 -30.82 12.56 -11.30
N LEU A 336 -31.38 11.43 -10.84
CA LEU A 336 -32.67 10.91 -11.26
C LEU A 336 -33.55 10.60 -10.04
N ARG A 337 -34.65 11.32 -9.88
CA ARG A 337 -35.63 11.09 -8.81
C ARG A 337 -36.26 9.69 -8.93
N VAL A 338 -36.19 8.91 -7.86
CA VAL A 338 -36.72 7.54 -7.75
C VAL A 338 -38.12 7.60 -7.12
N PRO A 339 -39.22 7.46 -7.89
CA PRO A 339 -40.58 7.67 -7.36
C PRO A 339 -40.97 6.65 -6.28
N LYS A 340 -41.92 6.97 -5.39
CA LYS A 340 -42.31 6.06 -4.27
C LYS A 340 -42.72 4.66 -4.75
N ARG A 341 -43.36 4.54 -5.93
CA ARG A 341 -43.76 3.27 -6.59
C ARG A 341 -42.63 2.31 -7.01
N ILE A 342 -41.37 2.59 -6.67
CA ILE A 342 -40.25 1.68 -6.88
C ILE A 342 -39.84 1.08 -5.53
N ASP A 343 -39.96 -0.24 -5.39
CA ASP A 343 -39.67 -0.91 -4.11
C ASP A 343 -38.19 -0.81 -3.72
N ALA A 344 -37.92 -1.00 -2.43
CA ALA A 344 -36.57 -1.09 -1.89
C ALA A 344 -35.79 -2.31 -2.42
N GLY A 345 -34.48 -2.36 -2.15
CA GLY A 345 -33.62 -3.50 -2.43
C GLY A 345 -32.74 -3.35 -3.67
N LYS A 346 -31.95 -4.41 -3.93
CA LYS A 346 -30.90 -4.45 -4.97
C LYS A 346 -31.46 -4.17 -6.38
N ALA A 347 -30.68 -3.48 -7.19
CA ALA A 347 -30.90 -3.17 -8.60
C ALA A 347 -29.54 -2.94 -9.29
N THR A 348 -29.54 -2.79 -10.61
CA THR A 348 -28.35 -2.43 -11.40
C THR A 348 -28.65 -1.15 -12.17
N LEU A 349 -27.81 -0.12 -12.06
CA LEU A 349 -27.81 0.96 -13.04
C LEU A 349 -27.05 0.49 -14.28
N LYS A 350 -27.68 0.55 -15.45
CA LYS A 350 -27.00 0.55 -16.73
C LYS A 350 -26.90 1.99 -17.23
N ALA A 351 -25.70 2.47 -17.51
CA ALA A 351 -25.49 3.60 -18.41
C ALA A 351 -25.37 3.09 -19.85
N VAL A 352 -25.72 3.96 -20.79
CA VAL A 352 -25.35 3.85 -22.19
C VAL A 352 -24.90 5.25 -22.58
N LEU A 353 -23.70 5.37 -23.12
CA LEU A 353 -23.01 6.61 -23.43
C LEU A 353 -22.74 6.59 -24.93
N GLU A 354 -23.09 7.67 -25.63
CA GLU A 354 -23.14 7.72 -27.09
C GLU A 354 -22.49 9.02 -27.57
N ASP A 355 -21.46 8.93 -28.40
CA ASP A 355 -20.60 10.07 -28.77
C ASP A 355 -21.15 10.93 -29.92
N GLY A 356 -20.29 11.77 -30.51
CA GLY A 356 -20.62 12.54 -31.72
C GLY A 356 -20.63 11.74 -33.03
N ALA A 357 -19.99 10.57 -33.07
CA ALA A 357 -19.85 9.72 -34.27
C ALA A 357 -20.93 8.63 -34.36
N GLY A 358 -21.51 8.23 -33.23
CA GLY A 358 -22.46 7.12 -33.08
C GLY A 358 -21.90 5.89 -32.38
N ASN A 359 -20.68 5.95 -31.81
CA ASN A 359 -20.12 4.88 -30.98
C ASN A 359 -20.89 4.78 -29.65
N VAL A 360 -20.90 3.59 -29.03
CA VAL A 360 -21.76 3.32 -27.85
C VAL A 360 -21.08 2.48 -26.76
N GLU A 361 -20.72 3.12 -25.65
CA GLU A 361 -20.24 2.47 -24.41
C GLU A 361 -21.42 2.13 -23.45
N THR A 362 -21.28 1.07 -22.65
CA THR A 362 -22.34 0.36 -21.92
C THR A 362 -21.97 -0.08 -20.48
N SER A 363 -21.43 0.82 -19.67
CA SER A 363 -21.12 0.54 -18.26
C SER A 363 -22.32 0.17 -17.37
N THR A 364 -22.10 -0.70 -16.36
CA THR A 364 -23.11 -1.04 -15.34
C THR A 364 -22.56 -1.05 -13.91
N ARG A 365 -23.36 -0.60 -12.93
CA ARG A 365 -23.01 -0.59 -11.50
C ARG A 365 -24.16 -1.14 -10.65
N LYS A 366 -23.85 -1.98 -9.65
CA LYS A 366 -24.83 -2.51 -8.67
C LYS A 366 -25.22 -1.40 -7.69
N VAL A 367 -26.51 -1.24 -7.39
CA VAL A 367 -27.03 -0.22 -6.46
C VAL A 367 -28.11 -0.79 -5.53
N HIS A 368 -28.28 -0.20 -4.35
CA HIS A 368 -29.40 -0.48 -3.45
C HIS A 368 -30.41 0.68 -3.48
N VAL A 369 -31.69 0.39 -3.74
CA VAL A 369 -32.76 1.39 -3.58
C VAL A 369 -33.24 1.36 -2.12
N PRO A 370 -33.12 2.43 -1.32
CA PRO A 370 -33.59 2.41 0.06
C PRO A 370 -35.12 2.36 0.14
N ARG A 371 -35.66 1.95 1.31
CA ARG A 371 -37.08 2.14 1.62
C ARG A 371 -37.39 3.63 1.58
N GLY A 372 -38.51 4.00 0.96
CA GLY A 372 -39.01 5.37 1.04
C GLY A 372 -39.58 5.65 2.42
N LYS A 373 -39.35 6.86 2.92
CA LYS A 373 -40.30 7.53 3.83
C LYS A 373 -41.48 8.00 3.00
#